data_AF-Q4RBX1-F1
#
_entry.id   AF-Q4RBX1-F1
#
_cell.length_a   1.000
_cell.length_b   1.000
_cell.length_c   1.000
_cell.angle_alpha   90.00
_cell.angle_beta   90.00
_cell.angle_gamma   90.00
#
_symmetry.space_group_name_H-M   'P 1'
#
loop_
_entity.id
_entity.type
_entity.pdbx_description
1 polymer ?
#
loop_
_entity_poly.entity_id
_entity_poly.type
_entity_poly.pdbx_seq_one_letter_code
_entity_poly.pdbx_strand_id
1 'polypeptide(L)' 'RSPSPEPIYNSEGKRLNTREYRTRKKIEEERHSLITEMVGLNPDFKPPADYK' A
#
# COMPACT_ATOMS: atom_id res chain seq x y z
N ARG A 1 -12.24 16.22 -7.02
CA ARG A 1 -11.09 15.32 -6.72
C ARG A 1 -9.85 15.99 -7.26
N SER A 2 -8.73 15.97 -6.53
CA SER A 2 -7.45 16.49 -7.01
C SER A 2 -7.06 15.82 -8.34
N PRO A 3 -6.39 16.55 -9.25
CA PRO A 3 -5.95 15.98 -10.53
C PRO A 3 -5.06 14.76 -10.32
N SER A 4 -5.18 13.77 -11.20
CA SER A 4 -4.40 12.53 -11.10
C SER A 4 -2.92 12.83 -11.40
N PRO A 5 -1.99 12.16 -10.70
CA PRO A 5 -0.56 12.27 -11.04
C PRO A 5 -0.27 11.76 -12.45
N GLU A 6 0.84 12.24 -13.01
CA GLU A 6 1.34 11.83 -14.33
C GLU A 6 1.58 10.32 -14.40
N PRO A 7 1.33 9.67 -15.55
CA PRO A 7 1.48 8.23 -15.68
C PRO A 7 2.93 7.79 -15.54
N ILE A 8 3.17 6.77 -14.71
CA ILE A 8 4.48 6.14 -14.52
C ILE A 8 4.44 4.79 -15.22
N TYR A 9 5.46 4.49 -16.01
CA TYR A 9 5.58 3.25 -16.79
C TYR A 9 6.77 2.41 -16.30
N ASN A 10 6.68 1.08 -16.45
CA ASN A 10 7.82 0.18 -16.26
C ASN A 10 8.71 0.13 -17.52
N SER A 11 9.79 -0.65 -17.48
CA SER A 11 10.71 -0.88 -18.60
C SER A 11 10.06 -1.47 -19.86
N GLU A 12 8.90 -2.11 -19.71
CA GLU A 12 8.11 -2.69 -20.80
C GLU A 12 7.05 -1.71 -21.35
N GLY A 13 6.98 -0.48 -20.83
CA GLY A 13 5.99 0.53 -21.24
C GLY A 13 4.59 0.32 -20.66
N LYS A 14 4.42 -0.55 -19.64
CA LYS A 14 3.15 -0.76 -18.94
C LYS A 14 2.95 0.26 -17.82
N ARG A 15 1.78 0.90 -17.77
CA ARG A 15 1.46 1.89 -16.74
C ARG A 15 1.35 1.22 -15.35
N LEU A 16 2.14 1.71 -14.41
CA LEU A 16 2.20 1.23 -13.02
C LEU A 16 1.20 1.94 -12.11
N ASN A 17 1.08 3.26 -12.21
CA ASN A 17 0.29 4.06 -11.27
C ASN A 17 -1.18 4.24 -11.71
N THR A 18 -1.82 3.15 -12.13
CA THR A 18 -3.25 3.16 -12.45
C THR A 18 -4.07 3.59 -11.22
N ARG A 19 -5.31 4.05 -11.46
CA ARG A 19 -6.20 4.45 -10.35
C ARG A 19 -6.37 3.33 -9.33
N GLU A 20 -6.60 2.11 -9.82
CA GLU A 20 -6.76 0.90 -9.00
C GLU A 20 -5.51 0.62 -8.18
N TYR A 21 -4.32 0.68 -8.80
CA TYR A 21 -3.07 0.48 -8.08
C TYR A 21 -2.89 1.51 -6.96
N ARG A 22 -3.17 2.79 -7.22
CA ARG A 22 -3.06 3.84 -6.19
C ARG A 22 -4.04 3.61 -5.04
N THR A 23 -5.28 3.24 -5.33
CA THR A 23 -6.27 2.95 -4.28
C THR A 23 -5.86 1.74 -3.45
N ARG A 24 -5.40 0.66 -4.09
CA ARG A 24 -4.93 -0.54 -3.39
C ARG A 24 -3.69 -0.25 -2.54
N LYS A 25 -2.68 0.42 -3.11
CA LYS A 25 -1.45 0.81 -2.42
C LYS A 25 -1.74 1.67 -1.18
N LYS A 26 -2.68 2.62 -1.27
CA LYS A 26 -3.08 3.44 -0.12
C LYS A 26 -3.62 2.60 1.03
N ILE A 27 -4.51 1.64 0.74
CA ILE A 27 -5.09 0.74 1.75
C ILE A 27 -4.02 -0.19 2.34
N GLU A 28 -3.12 -0.70 1.50
CA GLU A 28 -1.99 -1.54 1.93
C GLU A 28 -1.02 -0.77 2.85
N GLU A 29 -0.69 0.49 2.53
CA GLU A 29 0.14 1.37 3.36
C GLU A 29 -0.52 1.72 4.70
N GLU A 30 -1.82 1.99 4.69
CA GLU A 30 -2.60 2.23 5.91
C GLU A 30 -2.62 0.98 6.81
N ARG A 31 -2.87 -0.20 6.21
CA ARG A 31 -2.79 -1.49 6.90
C ARG A 31 -1.40 -1.72 7.51
N HIS A 32 -0.34 -1.46 6.75
CA HIS A 32 1.04 -1.61 7.20
C HIS A 32 1.36 -0.70 8.39
N SER A 33 0.89 0.55 8.34
CA SER A 33 1.09 1.53 9.41
C SER A 33 0.43 1.07 10.70
N LEU A 34 -0.83 0.61 10.65
CA LEU A 34 -1.56 0.10 11.80
C LEU A 34 -0.93 -1.17 12.39
N ILE A 35 -0.45 -2.07 11.54
CA ILE A 35 0.26 -3.28 11.99
C ILE A 35 1.54 -2.91 12.70
N THR A 36 2.32 -1.98 12.15
CA THR A 36 3.58 -1.53 12.75
C THR A 36 3.35 -0.90 14.11
N GLU A 37 2.31 -0.08 14.24
CA GLU A 37 1.88 0.50 15.52
C GLU A 37 1.49 -0.60 16.53
N MET A 38 0.66 -1.56 16.10
CA MET A 38 0.20 -2.67 16.97
C MET A 38 1.34 -3.58 17.43
N VAL A 39 2.31 -3.88 16.56
CA VAL A 39 3.51 -4.65 16.94
C VAL A 39 4.35 -3.89 17.96
N GLY A 40 4.46 -2.57 17.84
CA GLY A 40 5.16 -1.73 18.81
C GLY A 40 4.45 -1.68 20.18
N LEU A 41 3.12 -1.70 20.19
CA LEU A 41 2.31 -1.67 21.41
C LEU A 41 2.20 -3.04 22.09
N ASN A 42 2.08 -4.12 21.30
CA ASN A 42 1.92 -5.48 21.78
C ASN A 42 2.90 -6.41 21.05
N PRO A 43 4.01 -6.81 21.69
CA PRO A 43 4.99 -7.74 21.11
C PRO A 43 4.43 -9.11 20.73
N ASP A 44 3.31 -9.54 21.33
CA ASP A 44 2.65 -10.82 21.02
C ASP A 44 1.65 -10.71 19.86
N PHE A 45 1.46 -9.52 19.31
CA PHE A 45 0.59 -9.31 18.16
C PHE A 45 1.11 -10.07 16.95
N LYS A 46 0.24 -10.91 16.37
CA LYS A 46 0.53 -11.66 15.15
C LYS A 46 -0.15 -10.96 13.97
N PRO A 47 0.60 -10.39 13.02
CA PRO A 47 0.02 -9.80 11.83
C PRO A 47 -0.83 -10.80 11.02
N PRO A 48 -1.76 -10.31 10.18
CA PRO A 48 -2.53 -11.15 9.27
C PRO A 48 -1.63 -12.03 8.38
N ALA A 49 -2.05 -13.27 8.10
CA ALA A 49 -1.24 -14.23 7.34
C ALA A 49 -0.96 -13.82 5.88
N ASP A 50 -1.79 -12.93 5.34
CA ASP A 50 -1.69 -12.35 4.00
C ASP A 50 -0.88 -11.04 3.96
N TYR A 51 -0.33 -10.61 5.08
CA TYR A 51 0.57 -9.45 5.18
C TYR A 51 2.01 -9.87 4.85
N LYS A 52 2.58 -9.26 3.81
CA LYS A 52 3.97 -9.42 3.36
C LYS A 52 4.59 -8.09 3.02
#